data_AF-A0A3N5XA07-F1
#
_entry.id   AF-A0A3N5XA07-F1
#
_cell.length_a   1.000
_cell.length_b   1.000
_cell.length_c   1.000
_cell.angle_alpha   90.00
_cell.angle_beta   90.00
_cell.angle_gamma   90.00
#
_symmetry.space_group_name_H-M   'P 1'
#
loop_
_entity.id
_entity.type
_entity.pdbx_description
1 polymer ?
#
loop_
_entity_poly.entity_id
_entity_poly.type
_entity_poly.pdbx_seq_one_letter_code
_entity_poly.pdbx_strand_id
1 'polypeptide(L)'
;MEPANESVSQHIDPASSLYPNSSSPPPSSRLSPPVSRLLCFLLIFAFAVFFSALAVQQHRAFQTNGLDLGNVDQALWNTAQGRFLQFTLMTPVQSRLALHVEPILLLFVPLYWLNLGGPETLLIIQAVVVALGAWPLYQLAIFNFQFSIFNYQLPNSNPYFVAHPTPSLLSFLPSLLCLVFPLAYLLLPTLQSAVLFDFHAVTLAPTFLLFAFWMLERKKDALFIIFSLLALACKEDMPLVVAMMGLYTGLAHHRWRLAGLTISLSAAWFAIAFMVIQPRFAAEGNIQLDRYAWLGHSPLEMLQTLITQPGLVFNHLWYQADLPGYLFALFFPTAFLSLLNPLTLLPMLPTLAVNLLSDNPFTWRLEDFHYGAPLAPFLIISTIYGIKRIITWFEPLNLPSVATSHPPFGRTQLTTHPPTQ
;
A
#
# COMPACT_ATOMS: atom_id res chain seq x y z
N MET A 1 0.06 -58.39 30.83
CA MET A 1 -0.60 -57.40 29.95
C MET A 1 -0.73 -56.13 30.75
N GLU A 2 0.16 -55.17 30.49
CA GLU A 2 0.16 -53.82 31.05
C GLU A 2 0.76 -52.95 29.94
N PRO A 3 0.07 -51.91 29.42
CA PRO A 3 0.50 -51.24 28.20
C PRO A 3 1.55 -50.17 28.48
N ALA A 4 2.46 -50.03 27.51
CA ALA A 4 3.57 -49.09 27.48
C ALA A 4 3.08 -47.62 27.41
N ASN A 5 3.82 -46.75 28.11
CA ASN A 5 3.60 -45.31 28.19
C ASN A 5 4.34 -44.65 27.01
N GLU A 6 3.62 -44.22 25.96
CA GLU A 6 4.21 -43.45 24.85
C GLU A 6 4.42 -41.99 25.27
N SER A 7 5.68 -41.58 25.39
CA SER A 7 6.06 -40.18 25.53
C SER A 7 5.86 -39.44 24.20
N VAL A 8 4.82 -38.62 24.12
CA VAL A 8 4.61 -37.69 23.01
C VAL A 8 5.69 -36.60 23.07
N SER A 9 6.69 -36.75 22.19
CA SER A 9 7.64 -35.69 21.83
C SER A 9 6.86 -34.52 21.21
N GLN A 10 6.71 -33.42 21.96
CA GLN A 10 6.28 -32.16 21.39
C GLN A 10 7.43 -31.60 20.53
N HIS A 11 7.34 -31.84 19.22
CA HIS A 11 8.12 -31.10 18.24
C HIS A 11 7.71 -29.61 18.31
N ILE A 12 8.48 -28.82 19.03
CA ILE A 12 8.41 -27.37 18.97
C ILE A 12 9.00 -26.96 17.62
N ASP A 13 8.13 -26.57 16.71
CA ASP A 13 8.50 -26.07 15.39
C ASP A 13 9.21 -24.71 15.53
N PRO A 14 10.50 -24.56 15.13
CA PRO A 14 11.28 -23.34 15.37
C PRO A 14 10.72 -22.09 14.68
N ALA A 15 9.80 -22.25 13.72
CA ALA A 15 9.15 -21.15 13.00
C ALA A 15 7.99 -20.50 13.80
N SER A 16 7.49 -21.14 14.86
CA SER A 16 6.34 -20.67 15.64
C SER A 16 6.66 -19.63 16.71
N SER A 17 7.95 -19.42 17.02
CA SER A 17 8.42 -18.51 18.08
C SER A 17 8.55 -17.03 17.66
N LEU A 18 8.35 -16.73 16.37
CA LEU A 18 8.49 -15.38 15.80
C LEU A 18 7.29 -14.44 16.05
N TYR A 19 6.20 -14.96 16.62
CA TYR A 19 5.01 -14.17 16.92
C TYR A 19 4.57 -14.42 18.36
N PRO A 20 4.93 -13.56 19.33
CA PRO A 20 4.44 -13.71 20.69
C PRO A 20 2.91 -13.64 20.69
N ASN A 21 2.28 -14.69 21.22
CA ASN A 21 0.84 -14.75 21.42
C ASN A 21 0.39 -13.65 22.41
N SER A 22 -0.76 -13.06 22.09
CA SER A 22 -1.68 -12.34 22.99
C SER A 22 -1.15 -11.12 23.76
N SER A 23 -1.16 -9.96 23.12
CA SER A 23 -1.89 -8.79 23.64
C SER A 23 -2.39 -7.99 22.44
N SER A 24 -3.68 -7.65 22.42
CA SER A 24 -4.21 -6.72 21.42
C SER A 24 -3.39 -5.42 21.51
N PRO A 25 -2.78 -4.95 20.41
CA PRO A 25 -1.95 -3.76 20.48
C PRO A 25 -2.83 -2.58 20.91
N PRO A 26 -2.31 -1.69 21.79
CA PRO A 26 -3.03 -0.49 22.19
C PRO A 26 -3.44 0.34 20.96
N PRO A 27 -4.61 1.01 20.98
CA PRO A 27 -5.07 1.80 19.85
C PRO A 27 -4.07 2.90 19.48
N SER A 28 -3.74 3.02 18.19
CA SER A 28 -2.71 3.93 17.66
C SER A 28 -2.90 5.42 17.97
N SER A 29 -4.11 5.82 18.38
CA SER A 29 -4.41 7.19 18.83
C SER A 29 -3.71 7.58 20.14
N ARG A 30 -3.29 6.60 20.95
CA ARG A 30 -2.50 6.80 22.19
C ARG A 30 -0.99 6.69 21.96
N LEU A 31 -0.57 6.34 20.75
CA LEU A 31 0.79 5.90 20.45
C LEU A 31 1.68 6.99 19.84
N SER A 32 1.10 8.00 19.21
CA SER A 32 1.86 9.10 18.59
C SER A 32 1.74 10.41 19.39
N PRO A 33 2.85 11.12 19.64
CA PRO A 33 2.81 12.46 20.20
C PRO A 33 1.91 13.40 19.38
N PRO A 34 1.20 14.35 20.00
CA PRO A 34 0.36 15.32 19.29
C PRO A 34 1.12 16.09 18.20
N VAL A 35 2.39 16.41 18.46
CA VAL A 35 3.24 17.19 17.54
C VAL A 35 3.51 16.47 16.22
N SER A 36 3.93 15.19 16.24
CA SER A 36 4.23 14.46 15.00
C SER A 36 2.97 14.18 14.18
N ARG A 37 1.81 13.99 14.83
CA ARG A 37 0.52 13.95 14.13
C ARG A 37 0.20 15.27 13.44
N LEU A 38 0.35 16.39 14.14
CA LEU A 38 0.14 17.71 13.57
C LEU A 38 1.06 17.94 12.36
N LEU A 39 2.34 17.60 12.47
CA LEU A 39 3.29 17.71 11.36
C LEU A 39 2.88 16.83 10.16
N CYS A 40 2.41 15.60 10.39
CA CYS A 40 1.88 14.76 9.33
C CYS A 40 0.69 15.43 8.61
N PHE A 41 -0.26 16.01 9.35
CA PHE A 41 -1.37 16.75 8.76
C PHE A 41 -0.92 18.01 8.01
N LEU A 42 0.11 18.71 8.50
CA LEU A 42 0.69 19.85 7.79
C LEU A 42 1.36 19.43 6.48
N LEU A 43 2.04 18.28 6.44
CA LEU A 43 2.59 17.73 5.18
C LEU A 43 1.48 17.39 4.18
N ILE A 44 0.41 16.71 4.64
CA ILE A 44 -0.77 16.39 3.82
C ILE A 44 -1.40 17.68 3.27
N PHE A 45 -1.63 18.66 4.14
CA PHE A 45 -2.24 19.94 3.78
C PHE A 45 -1.37 20.71 2.79
N ALA A 46 -0.05 20.80 3.03
CA ALA A 46 0.88 21.50 2.16
C ALA A 46 0.91 20.87 0.76
N PHE A 47 1.00 19.54 0.66
CA PHE A 47 0.94 18.85 -0.63
C PHE A 47 -0.40 19.10 -1.33
N ALA A 48 -1.51 18.91 -0.63
CA ALA A 48 -2.84 19.07 -1.21
C ALA A 48 -3.06 20.48 -1.75
N VAL A 49 -2.69 21.53 -0.99
CA VAL A 49 -2.82 22.92 -1.42
C VAL A 49 -1.89 23.22 -2.60
N PHE A 50 -0.62 22.84 -2.50
CA PHE A 50 0.37 23.13 -3.54
C PHE A 50 0.00 22.47 -4.88
N PHE A 51 -0.25 21.17 -4.88
CA PHE A 51 -0.56 20.43 -6.09
C PHE A 51 -1.96 20.74 -6.64
N SER A 52 -2.94 21.06 -5.79
CA SER A 52 -4.23 21.59 -6.25
C SER A 52 -4.04 22.92 -6.99
N ALA A 53 -3.28 23.86 -6.40
CA ALA A 53 -3.04 25.16 -7.02
C ALA A 53 -2.27 25.02 -8.35
N LEU A 54 -1.27 24.14 -8.38
CA LEU A 54 -0.46 23.90 -9.58
C LEU A 54 -1.27 23.23 -10.70
N ALA A 55 -2.03 22.18 -10.40
CA ALA A 55 -2.88 21.50 -11.38
C ALA A 55 -3.96 22.44 -11.95
N VAL A 56 -4.60 23.25 -11.09
CA VAL A 56 -5.56 24.27 -11.54
C VAL A 56 -4.89 25.35 -12.39
N GLN A 57 -3.67 25.76 -12.06
CA GLN A 57 -2.92 26.72 -12.87
C GLN A 57 -2.58 26.15 -14.25
N GLN A 58 -2.16 24.88 -14.33
CA GLN A 58 -1.94 24.19 -15.60
C GLN A 58 -3.22 24.13 -16.44
N HIS A 59 -4.35 23.81 -15.81
CA HIS A 59 -5.66 23.81 -16.46
C HIS A 59 -6.02 25.19 -17.03
N ARG A 60 -5.90 26.24 -16.22
CA ARG A 60 -6.17 27.63 -16.64
C ARG A 60 -5.19 28.15 -17.70
N ALA A 61 -3.99 27.58 -17.76
CA ALA A 61 -3.00 27.84 -18.81
C ALA A 61 -3.22 26.98 -20.08
N PHE A 62 -4.34 26.25 -20.17
CA PHE A 62 -4.67 25.36 -21.29
C PHE A 62 -3.64 24.23 -21.51
N GLN A 63 -3.04 23.73 -20.43
CA GLN A 63 -2.05 22.64 -20.47
C GLN A 63 -2.63 21.25 -20.13
N THR A 64 -3.95 21.16 -19.93
CA THR A 64 -4.67 19.89 -19.68
C THR A 64 -5.29 19.32 -20.95
N ASN A 65 -5.50 18.01 -21.00
CA ASN A 65 -5.90 17.30 -22.21
C ASN A 65 -7.40 17.00 -22.28
N GLY A 66 -7.96 17.11 -23.48
CA GLY A 66 -9.36 16.76 -23.73
C GLY A 66 -9.64 15.25 -23.66
N LEU A 67 -8.66 14.42 -24.04
CA LEU A 67 -8.82 12.96 -24.04
C LEU A 67 -8.81 12.35 -22.64
N ASP A 68 -8.18 13.04 -21.68
CA ASP A 68 -8.08 12.63 -20.29
C ASP A 68 -9.08 13.40 -19.42
N LEU A 69 -8.70 14.61 -18.96
CA LEU A 69 -9.53 15.42 -18.06
C LEU A 69 -10.88 15.80 -18.68
N GLY A 70 -10.87 16.27 -19.94
CA GLY A 70 -12.10 16.68 -20.63
C GLY A 70 -13.09 15.52 -20.81
N ASN A 71 -12.59 14.32 -21.05
CA ASN A 71 -13.40 13.11 -21.19
C ASN A 71 -14.08 12.74 -19.87
N VAL A 72 -13.34 12.77 -18.75
CA VAL A 72 -13.89 12.48 -17.42
C VAL A 72 -14.95 13.52 -17.03
N ASP A 73 -14.62 14.81 -17.16
CA ASP A 73 -15.51 15.91 -16.80
C ASP A 73 -16.81 15.86 -17.61
N GLN A 74 -16.71 15.69 -18.93
CA GLN A 74 -17.87 15.58 -19.81
C GLN A 74 -18.74 14.37 -19.46
N ALA A 75 -18.14 13.21 -19.17
CA ALA A 75 -18.87 12.00 -18.81
C ALA A 75 -19.64 12.17 -17.49
N LEU A 76 -19.05 12.83 -16.49
CA LEU A 76 -19.69 13.14 -15.22
C LEU A 76 -20.82 14.16 -15.38
N TRP A 77 -20.57 15.25 -16.11
CA TRP A 77 -21.59 16.24 -16.41
C TRP A 77 -22.77 15.62 -17.16
N ASN A 78 -22.51 14.83 -18.21
CA ASN A 78 -23.56 14.14 -18.95
C ASN A 78 -24.36 13.17 -18.07
N THR A 79 -23.69 12.44 -17.18
CA THR A 79 -24.36 11.55 -16.22
C THR A 79 -25.29 12.34 -15.31
N ALA A 80 -24.86 13.50 -14.82
CA ALA A 80 -25.69 14.39 -14.01
C ALA A 80 -26.94 14.88 -14.75
N GLN A 81 -26.91 14.91 -16.09
CA GLN A 81 -28.02 15.27 -16.98
C GLN A 81 -28.81 14.05 -17.52
N GLY A 82 -28.56 12.85 -17.01
CA GLY A 82 -29.26 11.61 -17.42
C GLY A 82 -28.66 10.89 -18.64
N ARG A 83 -27.55 11.37 -19.20
CA ARG A 83 -26.77 10.69 -20.25
C ARG A 83 -25.60 9.94 -19.62
N PHE A 84 -25.86 8.69 -19.22
CA PHE A 84 -24.92 7.91 -18.43
C PHE A 84 -23.55 7.72 -19.11
N LEU A 85 -22.51 8.32 -18.51
CA LEU A 85 -21.09 8.25 -18.88
C LEU A 85 -20.76 8.51 -20.36
N GLN A 86 -21.59 9.29 -21.05
CA GLN A 86 -21.38 9.63 -22.46
C GLN A 86 -20.32 10.72 -22.65
N PHE A 87 -19.55 10.64 -23.73
CA PHE A 87 -18.61 11.68 -24.15
C PHE A 87 -18.51 11.75 -25.69
N THR A 88 -17.90 12.80 -26.25
CA THR A 88 -17.95 13.08 -27.71
C THR A 88 -16.59 13.16 -28.42
N LEU A 89 -15.49 13.03 -27.68
CA LEU A 89 -14.14 13.31 -28.18
C LEU A 89 -13.43 12.14 -28.88
N MET A 90 -14.01 10.94 -28.93
CA MET A 90 -13.37 9.74 -29.50
C MET A 90 -14.32 8.90 -30.37
N THR A 91 -15.06 9.56 -31.26
CA THR A 91 -15.93 8.88 -32.25
C THR A 91 -15.17 7.75 -32.98
N PRO A 92 -15.74 6.54 -33.10
CA PRO A 92 -17.14 6.17 -32.83
C PRO A 92 -17.47 5.81 -31.37
N VAL A 93 -16.50 5.81 -30.45
CA VAL A 93 -16.73 5.49 -29.03
C VAL A 93 -17.48 6.65 -28.34
N GLN A 94 -18.64 6.35 -27.78
CA GLN A 94 -19.54 7.34 -27.16
C GLN A 94 -19.67 7.23 -25.65
N SER A 95 -19.12 6.18 -25.02
CA SER A 95 -19.24 5.93 -23.57
C SER A 95 -17.89 5.63 -22.96
N ARG A 96 -17.60 6.22 -21.79
CA ARG A 96 -16.35 5.94 -21.05
C ARG A 96 -16.19 4.46 -20.73
N LEU A 97 -17.29 3.73 -20.53
CA LEU A 97 -17.29 2.32 -20.20
C LEU A 97 -16.67 1.42 -21.29
N ALA A 98 -16.51 1.94 -22.51
CA ALA A 98 -15.76 1.26 -23.56
C ALA A 98 -14.23 1.32 -23.33
N LEU A 99 -13.76 2.38 -22.66
CA LEU A 99 -12.33 2.66 -22.44
C LEU A 99 -11.90 2.22 -21.04
N HIS A 100 -12.64 2.66 -20.03
CA HIS A 100 -12.37 2.45 -18.61
C HIS A 100 -13.67 2.21 -17.84
N VAL A 101 -13.62 1.27 -16.90
CA VAL A 101 -14.72 0.95 -16.00
C VAL A 101 -14.35 1.46 -14.61
N GLU A 102 -14.75 2.69 -14.32
CA GLU A 102 -14.37 3.42 -13.10
C GLU A 102 -15.63 3.87 -12.30
N PRO A 103 -16.37 2.95 -11.66
CA PRO A 103 -17.56 3.31 -10.90
C PRO A 103 -17.34 4.36 -9.80
N ILE A 104 -16.11 4.52 -9.32
CA ILE A 104 -15.75 5.55 -8.33
C ILE A 104 -16.13 6.96 -8.80
N LEU A 105 -16.12 7.20 -10.12
CA LEU A 105 -16.50 8.46 -10.73
C LEU A 105 -17.91 8.89 -10.33
N LEU A 106 -18.82 7.94 -10.15
CA LEU A 106 -20.22 8.23 -9.82
C LEU A 106 -20.38 8.95 -8.47
N LEU A 107 -19.38 8.85 -7.56
CA LEU A 107 -19.36 9.61 -6.31
C LEU A 107 -19.21 11.13 -6.53
N PHE A 108 -18.73 11.55 -7.70
CA PHE A 108 -18.55 12.96 -8.05
C PHE A 108 -19.75 13.57 -8.78
N VAL A 109 -20.69 12.76 -9.28
CA VAL A 109 -21.92 13.24 -9.96
C VAL A 109 -22.73 14.22 -9.09
N PRO A 110 -22.93 13.99 -7.77
CA PRO A 110 -23.63 14.95 -6.92
C PRO A 110 -23.02 16.36 -6.90
N LEU A 111 -21.71 16.50 -7.14
CA LEU A 111 -21.06 17.81 -7.21
C LEU A 111 -21.58 18.63 -8.39
N TYR A 112 -21.90 17.99 -9.52
CA TYR A 112 -22.46 18.67 -10.69
C TYR A 112 -23.90 19.13 -10.45
N TRP A 113 -24.71 18.39 -9.68
CA TRP A 113 -26.04 18.85 -9.26
C TRP A 113 -25.98 20.06 -8.33
N LEU A 114 -24.94 20.13 -7.51
CA LEU A 114 -24.70 21.25 -6.59
C LEU A 114 -23.95 22.43 -7.23
N ASN A 115 -23.70 22.39 -8.54
CA ASN A 115 -22.90 23.39 -9.26
C ASN A 115 -21.48 23.58 -8.69
N LEU A 116 -20.93 22.51 -8.10
CA LEU A 116 -19.56 22.40 -7.60
C LEU A 116 -18.69 21.49 -8.48
N GLY A 117 -19.28 20.82 -9.49
CA GLY A 117 -18.57 19.98 -10.45
C GLY A 117 -17.70 20.81 -11.41
N GLY A 118 -16.85 20.13 -12.17
CA GLY A 118 -15.95 20.75 -13.13
C GLY A 118 -14.50 20.23 -13.04
N PRO A 119 -13.67 20.56 -14.04
CA PRO A 119 -12.30 20.06 -14.14
C PRO A 119 -11.44 20.50 -12.95
N GLU A 120 -11.53 21.76 -12.52
CA GLU A 120 -10.76 22.27 -11.37
C GLU A 120 -11.11 21.51 -10.08
N THR A 121 -12.40 21.25 -9.84
CA THR A 121 -12.85 20.50 -8.66
C THR A 121 -12.31 19.07 -8.67
N LEU A 122 -12.32 18.40 -9.82
CA LEU A 122 -11.76 17.06 -9.96
C LEU A 122 -10.26 17.04 -9.66
N LEU A 123 -9.50 18.00 -10.20
CA LEU A 123 -8.06 18.12 -9.95
C LEU A 123 -7.75 18.36 -8.45
N ILE A 124 -8.52 19.24 -7.81
CA ILE A 124 -8.40 19.50 -6.36
C ILE A 124 -8.69 18.23 -5.55
N ILE A 125 -9.79 17.53 -5.86
CA ILE A 125 -10.17 16.30 -5.16
C ILE A 125 -9.09 15.23 -5.32
N GLN A 126 -8.55 15.05 -6.53
CA GLN A 126 -7.46 14.12 -6.80
C GLN A 126 -6.24 14.42 -5.93
N ALA A 127 -5.77 15.67 -5.91
CA ALA A 127 -4.62 16.08 -5.09
C ALA A 127 -4.86 15.84 -3.59
N VAL A 128 -6.06 16.17 -3.09
CA VAL A 128 -6.45 15.94 -1.69
C VAL A 128 -6.48 14.45 -1.36
N VAL A 129 -7.12 13.63 -2.19
CA VAL A 129 -7.24 12.18 -1.94
C VAL A 129 -5.86 11.53 -1.97
N VAL A 130 -5.00 11.85 -2.95
CA VAL A 130 -3.61 11.36 -2.98
C VAL A 130 -2.87 11.76 -1.70
N ALA A 131 -2.97 13.02 -1.27
CA ALA A 131 -2.31 13.49 -0.06
C ALA A 131 -2.71 12.68 1.19
N LEU A 132 -3.99 12.32 1.31
CA LEU A 132 -4.51 11.54 2.44
C LEU A 132 -3.88 10.16 2.58
N GLY A 133 -3.30 9.60 1.51
CA GLY A 133 -2.56 8.33 1.54
C GLY A 133 -1.34 8.36 2.49
N ALA A 134 -0.79 9.53 2.77
CA ALA A 134 0.32 9.69 3.71
C ALA A 134 -0.05 9.30 5.16
N TRP A 135 -1.33 9.43 5.55
CA TRP A 135 -1.75 9.15 6.92
C TRP A 135 -1.61 7.67 7.33
N PRO A 136 -2.14 6.69 6.57
CA PRO A 136 -1.87 5.27 6.82
C PRO A 136 -0.39 4.93 6.95
N LEU A 137 0.48 5.52 6.12
CA LEU A 137 1.94 5.27 6.17
C LEU A 137 2.55 5.75 7.48
N TYR A 138 2.19 6.95 7.93
CA TYR A 138 2.60 7.45 9.24
C TYR A 138 2.14 6.52 10.37
N GLN A 139 0.88 6.05 10.30
CA GLN A 139 0.35 5.12 11.31
C GLN A 139 1.05 3.76 11.30
N LEU A 140 1.37 3.22 10.11
CA LEU A 140 2.13 1.98 9.94
C LEU A 140 3.55 2.13 10.48
N ALA A 141 4.22 3.25 10.21
CA ALA A 141 5.57 3.52 10.73
C ALA A 141 5.57 3.59 12.27
N ILE A 142 4.66 4.37 12.86
CA ILE A 142 4.52 4.44 14.32
C ILE A 142 4.26 3.06 14.91
N PHE A 143 3.34 2.29 14.32
CA PHE A 143 3.02 0.95 14.79
C PHE A 143 4.23 -0.01 14.75
N ASN A 144 5.06 0.08 13.72
CA ASN A 144 6.19 -0.84 13.51
C ASN A 144 7.46 -0.45 14.29
N PHE A 145 7.69 0.84 14.57
CA PHE A 145 8.97 1.31 15.15
C PHE A 145 8.88 1.77 16.62
N GLN A 146 7.69 1.89 17.19
CA GLN A 146 7.55 2.44 18.53
C GLN A 146 8.19 1.58 19.64
N PHE A 147 8.25 0.26 19.49
CA PHE A 147 8.80 -0.61 20.54
C PHE A 147 10.35 -0.58 20.58
N SER A 148 11.02 -0.62 19.42
CA SER A 148 12.50 -0.63 19.36
C SER A 148 13.14 0.70 19.78
N ILE A 149 12.42 1.84 19.66
CA ILE A 149 13.02 3.15 19.97
C ILE A 149 12.77 3.59 21.43
N PHE A 150 11.65 3.20 22.05
CA PHE A 150 11.36 3.56 23.46
C PHE A 150 12.06 2.65 24.48
N ASN A 151 12.42 1.42 24.11
CA ASN A 151 13.14 0.48 24.99
C ASN A 151 14.66 0.59 24.92
N TYR A 152 15.22 1.54 24.16
CA TYR A 152 16.63 1.94 24.31
C TYR A 152 16.80 2.79 25.59
N GLN A 153 16.21 2.35 26.70
CA GLN A 153 16.60 2.80 28.02
C GLN A 153 18.03 2.31 28.24
N LEU A 154 18.94 3.26 28.46
CA LEU A 154 20.34 3.00 28.79
C LEU A 154 20.44 1.83 29.79
N PRO A 155 21.32 0.84 29.58
CA PRO A 155 21.42 -0.38 30.39
C PRO A 155 21.64 -0.22 31.91
N ASN A 156 21.66 1.00 32.45
CA ASN A 156 22.12 1.31 33.80
C ASN A 156 21.27 2.33 34.58
N SER A 157 19.99 2.56 34.24
CA SER A 157 19.14 3.38 35.12
C SER A 157 18.66 2.57 36.34
N ASN A 158 19.25 2.91 37.48
CA ASN A 158 19.02 2.34 38.81
C ASN A 158 17.50 2.26 39.15
N PRO A 159 16.94 1.08 39.53
CA PRO A 159 15.49 0.89 39.71
C PRO A 159 14.84 1.72 40.82
N TYR A 160 15.63 2.43 41.63
CA TYR A 160 15.14 3.29 42.71
C TYR A 160 14.99 4.77 42.33
N PHE A 161 15.37 5.18 41.11
CA PHE A 161 15.18 6.54 40.60
C PHE A 161 14.16 6.57 39.45
N VAL A 162 12.87 6.55 39.80
CA VAL A 162 11.82 7.00 38.88
C VAL A 162 11.77 8.52 38.95
N ALA A 163 12.76 9.18 38.36
CA ALA A 163 12.59 10.58 38.01
C ALA A 163 11.51 10.62 36.92
N HIS A 164 10.37 11.27 37.17
CA HIS A 164 9.43 11.61 36.10
C HIS A 164 10.22 12.40 35.05
N PRO A 165 10.55 11.84 33.87
CA PRO A 165 11.30 12.60 32.90
C PRO A 165 10.33 13.66 32.41
N THR A 166 10.61 14.92 32.70
CA THR A 166 10.04 16.02 31.91
C THR A 166 10.25 15.67 30.44
N PRO A 167 9.22 15.66 29.58
CA PRO A 167 9.39 15.25 28.20
C PRO A 167 10.41 16.16 27.53
N SER A 168 11.63 15.66 27.36
CA SER A 168 12.69 16.34 26.64
C SER A 168 12.37 16.26 25.14
N LEU A 169 12.87 17.21 24.34
CA LEU A 169 12.70 17.18 22.88
C LEU A 169 13.13 15.84 22.26
N LEU A 170 14.11 15.17 22.87
CA LEU A 170 14.60 13.85 22.48
C LEU A 170 13.54 12.74 22.55
N SER A 171 12.56 12.85 23.46
CA SER A 171 11.46 11.87 23.58
C SER A 171 10.51 11.88 22.37
N PHE A 172 10.53 12.93 21.55
CA PHE A 172 9.72 13.05 20.33
C PHE A 172 10.45 12.60 19.05
N LEU A 173 11.79 12.56 19.06
CA LEU A 173 12.60 12.18 17.89
C LEU A 173 12.15 10.90 17.19
N PRO A 174 11.80 9.80 17.91
CA PRO A 174 11.39 8.55 17.26
C PRO A 174 10.15 8.71 16.37
N SER A 175 9.16 9.44 16.87
CA SER A 175 7.92 9.70 16.14
C SER A 175 8.09 10.75 15.05
N LEU A 176 9.08 11.63 15.18
CA LEU A 176 9.46 12.56 14.11
C LEU A 176 10.17 11.83 12.96
N LEU A 177 11.03 10.86 13.26
CA LEU A 177 11.66 10.02 12.23
C LEU A 177 10.63 9.24 11.40
N CYS A 178 9.51 8.83 12.02
CA CYS A 178 8.41 8.18 11.30
C CYS A 178 7.75 9.08 10.23
N LEU A 179 7.98 10.41 10.25
CA LEU A 179 7.50 11.32 9.21
C LEU A 179 8.26 11.18 7.88
N VAL A 180 9.39 10.47 7.86
CA VAL A 180 10.15 10.24 6.62
C VAL A 180 9.32 9.46 5.59
N PHE A 181 8.46 8.53 6.02
CA PHE A 181 7.64 7.70 5.13
C PHE A 181 6.48 8.45 4.46
N PRO A 182 5.62 9.20 5.19
CA PRO A 182 4.64 10.06 4.54
C PRO A 182 5.31 11.14 3.68
N LEU A 183 6.45 11.69 4.10
CA LEU A 183 7.19 12.66 3.29
C LEU A 183 7.71 12.03 1.98
N ALA A 184 8.35 10.86 2.05
CA ALA A 184 8.84 10.14 0.88
C ALA A 184 7.71 9.77 -0.09
N TYR A 185 6.53 9.38 0.43
CA TYR A 185 5.34 9.15 -0.37
C TYR A 185 4.89 10.42 -1.11
N LEU A 186 4.73 11.54 -0.41
CA LEU A 186 4.31 12.81 -1.02
C LEU A 186 5.36 13.40 -1.98
N LEU A 187 6.63 13.04 -1.82
CA LEU A 187 7.72 13.46 -2.71
C LEU A 187 8.01 12.48 -3.85
N LEU A 188 7.25 11.38 -3.94
CA LEU A 188 7.52 10.36 -4.95
C LEU A 188 7.15 10.90 -6.35
N PRO A 189 8.08 10.89 -7.33
CA PRO A 189 7.83 11.45 -8.66
C PRO A 189 6.60 10.86 -9.34
N THR A 190 6.34 9.55 -9.16
CA THR A 190 5.18 8.85 -9.73
C THR A 190 3.83 9.35 -9.23
N LEU A 191 3.77 9.95 -8.04
CA LEU A 191 2.53 10.52 -7.51
C LEU A 191 2.39 11.98 -7.92
N GLN A 192 3.50 12.72 -8.00
CA GLN A 192 3.50 14.10 -8.45
C GLN A 192 3.10 14.18 -9.93
N SER A 193 3.68 13.32 -10.77
CA SER A 193 3.32 13.20 -12.19
C SER A 193 1.85 12.81 -12.36
N ALA A 194 1.38 11.82 -11.62
CA ALA A 194 -0.01 11.38 -11.66
C ALA A 194 -1.00 12.49 -11.28
N VAL A 195 -0.67 13.30 -10.27
CA VAL A 195 -1.52 14.42 -9.83
C VAL A 195 -1.52 15.56 -10.84
N LEU A 196 -0.41 15.82 -11.53
CA LEU A 196 -0.25 16.93 -12.48
C LEU A 196 -0.62 16.60 -13.92
N PHE A 197 -0.60 15.33 -14.34
CA PHE A 197 -0.83 14.98 -15.74
C PHE A 197 -2.25 15.31 -16.19
N ASP A 198 -3.25 14.87 -15.42
CA ASP A 198 -4.69 15.21 -15.54
C ASP A 198 -5.48 14.37 -14.53
N PHE A 199 -6.79 14.60 -14.40
CA PHE A 199 -7.61 13.76 -13.53
C PHE A 199 -7.77 12.33 -14.08
N HIS A 200 -7.41 11.34 -13.26
CA HIS A 200 -7.59 9.92 -13.56
C HIS A 200 -8.06 9.19 -12.29
N ALA A 201 -9.12 8.39 -12.39
CA ALA A 201 -9.72 7.78 -11.20
C ALA A 201 -8.78 6.78 -10.51
N VAL A 202 -7.89 6.14 -11.27
CA VAL A 202 -6.84 5.24 -10.77
C VAL A 202 -5.88 5.91 -9.78
N THR A 203 -5.70 7.24 -9.83
CA THR A 203 -4.83 7.98 -8.89
C THR A 203 -5.39 8.02 -7.47
N LEU A 204 -6.68 7.71 -7.29
CA LEU A 204 -7.32 7.59 -5.98
C LEU A 204 -7.00 6.23 -5.32
N ALA A 205 -6.71 5.21 -6.14
CA ALA A 205 -6.44 3.85 -5.67
C ALA A 205 -5.28 3.76 -4.67
N PRO A 206 -4.13 4.46 -4.84
CA PRO A 206 -3.06 4.48 -3.87
C PRO A 206 -3.51 4.74 -2.43
N THR A 207 -4.36 5.75 -2.23
CA THR A 207 -4.89 6.09 -0.91
C THR A 207 -5.77 4.98 -0.37
N PHE A 208 -6.68 4.45 -1.17
CA PHE A 208 -7.55 3.35 -0.73
C PHE A 208 -6.77 2.07 -0.43
N LEU A 209 -5.74 1.74 -1.20
CA LEU A 209 -4.85 0.60 -0.96
C LEU A 209 -4.06 0.78 0.35
N LEU A 210 -3.55 1.99 0.61
CA LEU A 210 -2.86 2.32 1.87
C LEU A 210 -3.78 2.20 3.08
N PHE A 211 -5.00 2.73 2.99
CA PHE A 211 -6.00 2.58 4.05
C PHE A 211 -6.43 1.11 4.22
N ALA A 212 -6.61 0.36 3.13
CA ALA A 212 -6.92 -1.07 3.20
C ALA A 212 -5.82 -1.81 3.95
N PHE A 213 -4.56 -1.66 3.54
CA PHE A 213 -3.42 -2.30 4.19
C PHE A 213 -3.33 -1.91 5.68
N TRP A 214 -3.49 -0.64 6.01
CA TRP A 214 -3.51 -0.20 7.41
C TRP A 214 -4.66 -0.81 8.23
N MET A 215 -5.86 -0.95 7.65
CA MET A 215 -6.99 -1.61 8.31
C MET A 215 -6.75 -3.12 8.48
N LEU A 216 -6.09 -3.77 7.52
CA LEU A 216 -5.68 -5.17 7.60
C LEU A 216 -4.74 -5.39 8.79
N GLU A 217 -3.69 -4.57 8.91
CA GLU A 217 -2.75 -4.63 10.04
C GLU A 217 -3.42 -4.38 11.39
N ARG A 218 -4.49 -3.57 11.39
CA ARG A 218 -5.32 -3.32 12.59
C ARG A 218 -6.38 -4.39 12.86
N LYS A 219 -6.44 -5.45 12.06
CA LYS A 219 -7.47 -6.51 12.14
C LYS A 219 -8.91 -5.96 12.06
N LYS A 220 -9.11 -4.89 11.28
CA LYS A 220 -10.42 -4.25 11.04
C LYS A 220 -10.97 -4.67 9.69
N ASP A 221 -11.42 -5.92 9.59
CA ASP A 221 -11.77 -6.58 8.32
C ASP A 221 -12.82 -5.84 7.50
N ALA A 222 -13.88 -5.35 8.14
CA ALA A 222 -14.94 -4.64 7.43
C ALA A 222 -14.40 -3.38 6.72
N LEU A 223 -13.52 -2.63 7.39
CA LEU A 223 -12.91 -1.43 6.79
C LEU A 223 -11.88 -1.82 5.73
N PHE A 224 -11.11 -2.89 5.94
CA PHE A 224 -10.22 -3.43 4.90
C PHE A 224 -11.00 -3.78 3.63
N ILE A 225 -12.15 -4.44 3.74
CA ILE A 225 -13.02 -4.75 2.60
C ILE A 225 -13.58 -3.47 1.97
N ILE A 226 -14.09 -2.51 2.76
CA ILE A 226 -14.61 -1.24 2.22
C ILE A 226 -13.55 -0.50 1.40
N PHE A 227 -12.34 -0.33 1.93
CA PHE A 227 -11.26 0.33 1.20
C PHE A 227 -10.79 -0.49 -0.02
N SER A 228 -10.81 -1.83 0.07
CA SER A 228 -10.54 -2.69 -1.09
C SER A 228 -11.59 -2.49 -2.18
N LEU A 229 -12.88 -2.41 -1.83
CA LEU A 229 -13.96 -2.13 -2.79
C LEU A 229 -13.83 -0.74 -3.43
N LEU A 230 -13.41 0.28 -2.67
CA LEU A 230 -13.11 1.61 -3.22
C LEU A 230 -11.94 1.55 -4.21
N ALA A 231 -10.88 0.79 -3.90
CA ALA A 231 -9.78 0.57 -4.84
C ALA A 231 -10.22 -0.18 -6.10
N LEU A 232 -11.05 -1.22 -5.97
CA LEU A 232 -11.63 -1.95 -7.11
C LEU A 232 -12.45 -1.01 -8.02
N ALA A 233 -13.21 -0.08 -7.44
CA ALA A 233 -14.04 0.87 -8.19
C ALA A 233 -13.22 1.93 -8.97
N CYS A 234 -11.91 2.02 -8.72
CA CYS A 234 -11.06 3.04 -9.36
C CYS A 234 -10.68 2.72 -10.81
N LYS A 235 -10.60 1.45 -11.19
CA LYS A 235 -10.28 1.01 -12.56
C LYS A 235 -10.47 -0.50 -12.73
N GLU A 236 -10.70 -0.96 -13.95
CA GLU A 236 -10.92 -2.35 -14.32
C GLU A 236 -9.75 -3.31 -14.05
N ASP A 237 -8.52 -2.81 -13.96
CA ASP A 237 -7.28 -3.58 -13.70
C ASP A 237 -6.89 -3.63 -12.21
N MET A 238 -7.44 -2.74 -11.37
CA MET A 238 -7.25 -2.76 -9.91
C MET A 238 -7.63 -4.07 -9.20
N PRO A 239 -8.61 -4.88 -9.69
CA PRO A 239 -8.76 -6.27 -9.27
C PRO A 239 -7.48 -7.07 -9.09
N LEU A 240 -6.51 -6.93 -9.99
CA LEU A 240 -5.30 -7.74 -9.93
C LEU A 240 -4.46 -7.37 -8.69
N VAL A 241 -4.35 -6.07 -8.41
CA VAL A 241 -3.65 -5.53 -7.22
C VAL A 241 -4.36 -5.97 -5.94
N VAL A 242 -5.68 -5.84 -5.88
CA VAL A 242 -6.48 -6.21 -4.70
C VAL A 242 -6.50 -7.73 -4.49
N ALA A 243 -6.52 -8.54 -5.55
CA ALA A 243 -6.38 -9.98 -5.46
C ALA A 243 -5.03 -10.38 -4.86
N MET A 244 -3.94 -9.74 -5.29
CA MET A 244 -2.61 -9.97 -4.72
C MET A 244 -2.48 -9.48 -3.28
N MET A 245 -3.21 -8.43 -2.89
CA MET A 245 -3.38 -8.03 -1.47
C MET A 245 -4.18 -9.06 -0.66
N GLY A 246 -5.17 -9.71 -1.28
CA GLY A 246 -5.85 -10.88 -0.72
C GLY A 246 -4.88 -12.06 -0.53
N LEU A 247 -4.03 -12.35 -1.51
CA LEU A 247 -3.00 -13.39 -1.39
C LEU A 247 -1.98 -13.06 -0.29
N TYR A 248 -1.52 -11.81 -0.22
CA TYR A 248 -0.71 -11.31 0.90
C TYR A 248 -1.38 -11.55 2.24
N THR A 249 -2.69 -11.31 2.36
CA THR A 249 -3.46 -11.58 3.58
C THR A 249 -3.45 -13.06 3.99
N GLY A 250 -3.48 -13.97 3.01
CA GLY A 250 -3.37 -15.41 3.24
C GLY A 250 -1.96 -15.82 3.67
N LEU A 251 -0.93 -15.32 2.96
CA LEU A 251 0.46 -15.72 3.17
C LEU A 251 1.09 -15.08 4.41
N ALA A 252 0.92 -13.77 4.61
CA ALA A 252 1.56 -13.03 5.70
C ALA A 252 0.81 -13.16 7.03
N HIS A 253 -0.53 -13.25 6.98
CA HIS A 253 -1.37 -13.24 8.18
C HIS A 253 -2.08 -14.57 8.45
N HIS A 254 -1.97 -15.57 7.56
CA HIS A 254 -2.67 -16.86 7.65
C HIS A 254 -4.21 -16.75 7.70
N ARG A 255 -4.78 -15.67 7.14
CA ARG A 255 -6.22 -15.37 7.19
C ARG A 255 -6.93 -15.79 5.91
N TRP A 256 -6.87 -17.08 5.59
CA TRP A 256 -7.32 -17.64 4.30
C TRP A 256 -8.79 -17.37 3.94
N ARG A 257 -9.69 -17.24 4.92
CA ARG A 257 -11.09 -16.88 4.65
C ARG A 257 -11.22 -15.45 4.11
N LEU A 258 -10.52 -14.50 4.72
CA LEU A 258 -10.51 -13.10 4.28
C LEU A 258 -9.77 -12.96 2.94
N ALA A 259 -8.67 -13.70 2.77
CA ALA A 259 -7.95 -13.82 1.51
C ALA A 259 -8.85 -14.32 0.38
N GLY A 260 -9.55 -15.44 0.61
CA GLY A 260 -10.49 -16.03 -0.34
C GLY A 260 -11.59 -15.06 -0.73
N LEU A 261 -12.24 -14.41 0.24
CA LEU A 261 -13.26 -13.37 -0.03
C LEU A 261 -12.71 -12.24 -0.91
N THR A 262 -11.54 -11.70 -0.56
CA THR A 262 -10.92 -10.57 -1.27
C THR A 262 -10.55 -10.94 -2.71
N ILE A 263 -9.98 -12.14 -2.90
CA ILE A 263 -9.64 -12.68 -4.22
C ILE A 263 -10.92 -12.93 -5.04
N SER A 264 -11.95 -13.53 -4.45
CA SER A 264 -13.22 -13.80 -5.15
C SER A 264 -13.93 -12.52 -5.57
N LEU A 265 -13.99 -11.50 -4.71
CA LEU A 265 -14.56 -10.19 -5.07
C LEU A 265 -13.78 -9.53 -6.21
N SER A 266 -12.45 -9.61 -6.17
CA SER A 266 -11.58 -9.07 -7.22
C SER A 266 -11.79 -9.79 -8.55
N ALA A 267 -11.79 -11.13 -8.54
CA ALA A 267 -12.03 -11.94 -9.73
C ALA A 267 -13.43 -11.69 -10.33
N ALA A 268 -14.45 -11.56 -9.49
CA ALA A 268 -15.80 -11.21 -9.93
C ALA A 268 -15.85 -9.82 -10.58
N TRP A 269 -15.24 -8.80 -9.97
CA TRP A 269 -15.20 -7.46 -10.55
C TRP A 269 -14.41 -7.43 -11.87
N PHE A 270 -13.26 -8.09 -11.95
CA PHE A 270 -12.47 -8.22 -13.18
C PHE A 270 -13.29 -8.85 -14.32
N ALA A 271 -13.96 -9.97 -14.04
CA ALA A 271 -14.82 -10.64 -15.01
C ALA A 271 -15.99 -9.75 -15.45
N ILE A 272 -16.64 -9.04 -14.52
CA ILE A 272 -17.72 -8.11 -14.86
C ILE A 272 -17.21 -6.96 -15.73
N ALA A 273 -16.07 -6.34 -15.40
CA ALA A 273 -15.54 -5.22 -16.17
C ALA A 273 -15.19 -5.64 -17.62
N PHE A 274 -14.41 -6.72 -17.78
CA PHE A 274 -13.87 -7.12 -19.09
C PHE A 274 -14.80 -8.01 -19.92
N MET A 275 -15.61 -8.87 -19.31
CA MET A 275 -16.46 -9.81 -20.06
C MET A 275 -17.90 -9.34 -20.21
N VAL A 276 -18.33 -8.35 -19.42
CA VAL A 276 -19.73 -7.95 -19.31
C VAL A 276 -19.92 -6.46 -19.62
N ILE A 277 -19.12 -5.57 -19.05
CA ILE A 277 -19.27 -4.12 -19.25
C ILE A 277 -18.63 -3.70 -20.57
N GLN A 278 -17.31 -3.78 -20.71
CA GLN A 278 -16.59 -3.26 -21.89
C GLN A 278 -17.13 -3.80 -23.22
N PRO A 279 -17.39 -5.12 -23.41
CA PRO A 279 -17.87 -5.63 -24.69
C PRO A 279 -19.23 -5.07 -25.14
N ARG A 280 -20.04 -4.53 -24.21
CA ARG A 280 -21.32 -3.88 -24.55
C ARG A 280 -21.16 -2.46 -25.07
N PHE A 281 -20.04 -1.81 -24.77
CA PHE A 281 -19.78 -0.40 -25.13
C PHE A 281 -18.67 -0.25 -26.17
N ALA A 282 -17.79 -1.24 -26.32
CA ALA A 282 -16.65 -1.25 -27.23
C ALA A 282 -16.88 -2.22 -28.40
N ALA A 283 -17.75 -1.84 -29.35
CA ALA A 283 -18.14 -2.70 -30.47
C ALA A 283 -16.97 -3.09 -31.41
N GLU A 284 -15.92 -2.26 -31.48
CA GLU A 284 -14.75 -2.46 -32.33
C GLU A 284 -13.56 -3.10 -31.60
N GLY A 285 -13.71 -3.45 -30.31
CA GLY A 285 -12.65 -4.02 -29.48
C GLY A 285 -12.10 -3.05 -28.42
N ASN A 286 -11.24 -3.56 -27.56
CA ASN A 286 -10.67 -2.80 -26.44
C ASN A 286 -9.29 -2.24 -26.81
N ILE A 287 -9.20 -0.92 -26.98
CA ILE A 287 -7.97 -0.19 -27.32
C ILE A 287 -6.80 -0.42 -26.35
N GLN A 288 -7.07 -0.85 -25.12
CA GLN A 288 -6.04 -1.14 -24.12
C GLN A 288 -5.36 -2.49 -24.38
N LEU A 289 -6.07 -3.44 -25.01
CA LEU A 289 -5.50 -4.74 -25.38
C LEU A 289 -4.55 -4.64 -26.56
N ASP A 290 -4.73 -3.64 -27.43
CA ASP A 290 -3.83 -3.38 -28.57
C ASP A 290 -2.39 -3.16 -28.11
N ARG A 291 -2.20 -2.63 -26.89
CA ARG A 291 -0.88 -2.42 -26.28
C ARG A 291 -0.11 -3.71 -26.01
N TYR A 292 -0.79 -4.86 -26.10
CA TYR A 292 -0.24 -6.19 -25.84
C TYR A 292 -0.35 -7.09 -27.07
N ALA A 293 -0.70 -6.55 -28.24
CA ALA A 293 -0.92 -7.33 -29.46
C ALA A 293 0.34 -8.12 -29.89
N TRP A 294 1.54 -7.66 -29.54
CA TRP A 294 2.79 -8.37 -29.78
C TRP A 294 2.91 -9.70 -29.01
N LEU A 295 2.16 -9.89 -27.92
CA LEU A 295 2.08 -11.14 -27.17
C LEU A 295 1.09 -12.13 -27.81
N GLY A 296 0.08 -11.64 -28.53
CA GLY A 296 -0.96 -12.44 -29.15
C GLY A 296 -2.31 -11.72 -29.18
N HIS A 297 -3.28 -12.29 -29.89
CA HIS A 297 -4.60 -11.70 -30.07
C HIS A 297 -5.68 -12.31 -29.15
N SER A 298 -5.30 -13.29 -28.32
CA SER A 298 -6.16 -13.85 -27.27
C SER A 298 -5.39 -14.06 -25.96
N PRO A 299 -6.07 -14.10 -24.79
CA PRO A 299 -5.39 -14.35 -23.51
C PRO A 299 -4.58 -15.66 -23.47
N LEU A 300 -5.04 -16.69 -24.18
CA LEU A 300 -4.34 -17.96 -24.28
C LEU A 300 -3.05 -17.83 -25.11
N GLU A 301 -3.12 -17.14 -26.26
CA GLU A 301 -1.93 -16.87 -27.08
C GLU A 301 -0.91 -16.02 -26.33
N MET A 302 -1.36 -14.98 -25.64
CA MET A 302 -0.49 -14.15 -24.80
C MET A 302 0.26 -15.00 -23.76
N LEU A 303 -0.46 -15.90 -23.06
CA LEU A 303 0.16 -16.82 -22.11
C LEU A 303 1.13 -17.80 -22.78
N GLN A 304 0.77 -18.31 -23.96
CA GLN A 304 1.64 -19.20 -24.74
C GLN A 304 2.93 -18.49 -25.15
N THR A 305 2.86 -17.25 -25.63
CA THR A 305 4.05 -16.46 -26.00
C THR A 305 4.94 -16.19 -24.79
N LEU A 306 4.35 -15.83 -23.64
CA LEU A 306 5.10 -15.62 -22.40
C LEU A 306 5.93 -16.85 -21.99
N ILE A 307 5.43 -18.06 -22.24
CA ILE A 307 6.08 -19.32 -21.84
C ILE A 307 7.01 -19.87 -22.94
N THR A 308 6.57 -19.84 -24.20
CA THR A 308 7.25 -20.49 -25.32
C THR A 308 8.27 -19.61 -26.03
N GLN A 309 8.17 -18.27 -25.86
CA GLN A 309 9.06 -17.30 -26.50
C GLN A 309 9.74 -16.36 -25.47
N PRO A 310 10.47 -16.88 -24.46
CA PRO A 310 11.07 -16.05 -23.42
C PRO A 310 12.11 -15.06 -23.95
N GLY A 311 12.78 -15.37 -25.08
CA GLY A 311 13.73 -14.44 -25.72
C GLY A 311 13.04 -13.20 -26.29
N LEU A 312 11.82 -13.34 -26.84
CA LEU A 312 11.03 -12.21 -27.34
C LEU A 312 10.62 -11.30 -26.17
N VAL A 313 10.09 -11.90 -25.11
CA VAL A 313 9.68 -11.17 -23.89
C VAL A 313 10.86 -10.47 -23.24
N PHE A 314 12.01 -11.15 -23.14
CA PHE A 314 13.23 -10.54 -22.61
C PHE A 314 13.66 -9.33 -23.45
N ASN A 315 13.65 -9.45 -24.78
CA ASN A 315 14.04 -8.34 -25.65
C ASN A 315 13.12 -7.12 -25.48
N HIS A 316 11.80 -7.36 -25.39
CA HIS A 316 10.82 -6.31 -25.10
C HIS A 316 11.11 -5.64 -23.76
N LEU A 317 11.18 -6.42 -22.68
CA LEU A 317 11.38 -5.88 -21.34
C LEU A 317 12.71 -5.13 -21.20
N TRP A 318 13.80 -5.73 -21.70
CA TRP A 318 15.14 -5.20 -21.49
C TRP A 318 15.44 -3.99 -22.36
N TYR A 319 15.07 -4.03 -23.65
CA TYR A 319 15.47 -2.99 -24.61
C TYR A 319 14.37 -1.98 -24.90
N GLN A 320 13.11 -2.40 -24.97
CA GLN A 320 12.00 -1.51 -25.33
C GLN A 320 11.41 -0.81 -24.10
N ALA A 321 11.15 -1.55 -23.04
CA ALA A 321 10.60 -1.03 -21.79
C ALA A 321 11.68 -0.51 -20.80
N ASP A 322 12.97 -0.62 -21.15
CA ASP A 322 14.12 -0.28 -20.29
C ASP A 322 13.96 -0.81 -18.85
N LEU A 323 13.76 -2.13 -18.71
CA LEU A 323 13.58 -2.76 -17.41
C LEU A 323 14.63 -2.33 -16.36
N PRO A 324 15.94 -2.26 -16.67
CA PRO A 324 16.93 -1.81 -15.69
C PRO A 324 16.70 -0.36 -15.24
N GLY A 325 16.48 0.57 -16.16
CA GLY A 325 16.20 1.97 -15.84
C GLY A 325 14.90 2.13 -15.06
N TYR A 326 13.85 1.41 -15.47
CA TYR A 326 12.55 1.40 -14.80
C TYR A 326 12.66 0.91 -13.34
N LEU A 327 13.29 -0.24 -13.11
CA LEU A 327 13.44 -0.79 -11.76
C LEU A 327 14.36 0.09 -10.89
N PHE A 328 15.41 0.67 -11.47
CA PHE A 328 16.23 1.64 -10.77
C PHE A 328 15.41 2.86 -10.35
N ALA A 329 14.69 3.49 -11.28
CA ALA A 329 13.85 4.66 -11.00
C ALA A 329 12.75 4.35 -9.97
N LEU A 330 12.19 3.13 -9.98
CA LEU A 330 11.17 2.70 -9.04
C LEU A 330 11.71 2.49 -7.61
N PHE A 331 12.87 1.85 -7.45
CA PHE A 331 13.40 1.45 -6.14
C PHE A 331 14.45 2.41 -5.56
N PHE A 332 15.07 3.25 -6.37
CA PHE A 332 16.05 4.25 -5.94
C PHE A 332 15.49 5.24 -4.90
N PRO A 333 14.25 5.77 -5.01
CA PRO A 333 13.68 6.69 -4.02
C PRO A 333 13.59 6.12 -2.61
N THR A 334 13.60 4.78 -2.47
CA THR A 334 13.59 4.10 -1.17
C THR A 334 14.93 3.48 -0.80
N ALA A 335 16.01 3.88 -1.49
CA ALA A 335 17.35 3.32 -1.35
C ALA A 335 17.36 1.78 -1.45
N PHE A 336 16.48 1.21 -2.28
CA PHE A 336 16.27 -0.24 -2.44
C PHE A 336 15.83 -1.00 -1.17
N LEU A 337 15.54 -0.30 -0.07
CA LEU A 337 15.13 -0.92 1.20
C LEU A 337 13.79 -1.67 1.08
N SER A 338 12.95 -1.28 0.12
CA SER A 338 11.72 -1.99 -0.21
C SER A 338 11.96 -3.43 -0.68
N LEU A 339 13.14 -3.76 -1.22
CA LEU A 339 13.45 -5.12 -1.66
C LEU A 339 13.68 -6.09 -0.49
N LEU A 340 13.87 -5.57 0.73
CA LEU A 340 14.13 -6.39 1.91
C LEU A 340 12.87 -7.06 2.49
N ASN A 341 11.68 -6.67 2.02
CA ASN A 341 10.43 -7.36 2.31
C ASN A 341 9.63 -7.66 1.02
N PRO A 342 10.02 -8.69 0.24
CA PRO A 342 9.37 -8.98 -1.04
C PRO A 342 7.90 -9.38 -0.89
N LEU A 343 7.47 -9.88 0.28
CA LEU A 343 6.09 -10.28 0.50
C LEU A 343 5.15 -9.06 0.45
N THR A 344 5.56 -7.90 0.99
CA THR A 344 4.79 -6.65 0.90
C THR A 344 4.81 -6.01 -0.50
N LEU A 345 5.70 -6.43 -1.39
CA LEU A 345 5.71 -6.02 -2.81
C LEU A 345 4.75 -6.86 -3.68
N LEU A 346 4.23 -7.98 -3.17
CA LEU A 346 3.33 -8.86 -3.91
C LEU A 346 2.15 -8.11 -4.57
N PRO A 347 1.46 -7.18 -3.88
CA PRO A 347 0.30 -6.50 -4.46
C PRO A 347 0.60 -5.59 -5.66
N MET A 348 1.82 -5.05 -5.77
CA MET A 348 2.18 -4.17 -6.91
C MET A 348 2.66 -4.93 -8.15
N LEU A 349 2.94 -6.23 -8.06
CA LEU A 349 3.45 -7.03 -9.18
C LEU A 349 2.56 -7.00 -10.44
N PRO A 350 1.21 -7.04 -10.34
CA PRO A 350 0.38 -6.98 -11.54
C PRO A 350 0.50 -5.65 -12.27
N THR A 351 0.50 -4.51 -11.57
CA THR A 351 0.73 -3.19 -12.20
C THR A 351 2.12 -3.10 -12.81
N LEU A 352 3.14 -3.64 -12.13
CA LEU A 352 4.49 -3.70 -12.68
C LEU A 352 4.52 -4.47 -14.00
N ALA A 353 3.87 -5.64 -14.05
CA ALA A 353 3.79 -6.47 -15.26
C ALA A 353 2.99 -5.77 -16.38
N VAL A 354 1.82 -5.23 -16.07
CA VAL A 354 0.97 -4.49 -17.03
C VAL A 354 1.74 -3.32 -17.64
N ASN A 355 2.49 -2.56 -16.83
CA ASN A 355 3.25 -1.42 -17.30
C ASN A 355 4.40 -1.82 -18.23
N LEU A 356 5.16 -2.86 -17.88
CA LEU A 356 6.36 -3.29 -18.62
C LEU A 356 6.07 -4.15 -19.85
N LEU A 357 4.97 -4.90 -19.85
CA LEU A 357 4.56 -5.75 -20.99
C LEU A 357 3.82 -4.98 -22.09
N SER A 358 3.34 -3.77 -21.79
CA SER A 358 2.76 -2.87 -22.78
C SER A 358 3.82 -2.55 -23.84
N ASP A 359 3.41 -2.23 -25.07
CA ASP A 359 4.24 -1.62 -26.11
C ASP A 359 4.06 -0.09 -26.21
N ASN A 360 3.20 0.48 -25.37
CA ASN A 360 2.96 1.91 -25.29
C ASN A 360 3.92 2.58 -24.28
N PRO A 361 4.80 3.50 -24.73
CA PRO A 361 5.83 4.09 -23.89
C PRO A 361 5.30 4.92 -22.72
N PHE A 362 4.03 5.34 -22.73
CA PHE A 362 3.45 6.08 -21.61
C PHE A 362 3.32 5.24 -20.34
N THR A 363 3.24 3.90 -20.44
CA THR A 363 3.00 3.04 -19.28
C THR A 363 4.25 2.76 -18.46
N TRP A 364 5.44 2.93 -19.03
CA TRP A 364 6.71 2.72 -18.33
C TRP A 364 7.52 4.00 -18.06
N ARG A 365 6.93 5.19 -18.26
CA ARG A 365 7.53 6.46 -17.81
C ARG A 365 6.92 6.88 -16.49
N LEU A 366 7.63 6.57 -15.41
CA LEU A 366 7.18 6.74 -14.03
C LEU A 366 6.93 8.22 -13.67
N GLU A 367 7.70 9.12 -14.26
CA GLU A 367 7.74 10.56 -13.97
C GLU A 367 6.84 11.42 -14.88
N ASP A 368 6.24 10.84 -15.90
CA ASP A 368 5.47 11.59 -16.90
C ASP A 368 3.95 11.39 -16.75
N PHE A 369 3.52 10.20 -16.31
CA PHE A 369 2.10 9.78 -16.37
C PHE A 369 1.63 9.07 -15.09
N HIS A 370 0.33 8.80 -15.02
CA HIS A 370 -0.35 8.23 -13.85
C HIS A 370 -0.13 6.71 -13.63
N TYR A 371 0.47 5.99 -14.59
CA TYR A 371 0.60 4.52 -14.54
C TYR A 371 1.48 3.99 -13.40
N GLY A 372 2.39 4.82 -12.89
CA GLY A 372 3.22 4.50 -11.73
C GLY A 372 2.52 4.64 -10.38
N ALA A 373 1.39 5.34 -10.31
CA ALA A 373 0.74 5.69 -9.04
C ALA A 373 0.36 4.46 -8.19
N PRO A 374 -0.26 3.37 -8.74
CA PRO A 374 -0.63 2.20 -7.94
C PRO A 374 0.55 1.41 -7.36
N LEU A 375 1.78 1.66 -7.82
CA LEU A 375 3.00 1.06 -7.28
C LEU A 375 3.44 1.71 -5.96
N ALA A 376 3.15 3.01 -5.79
CA ALA A 376 3.64 3.83 -4.68
C ALA A 376 3.28 3.30 -3.28
N PRO A 377 2.05 2.81 -3.00
CA PRO A 377 1.68 2.26 -1.70
C PRO A 377 2.64 1.18 -1.21
N PHE A 378 2.85 0.17 -2.06
CA PHE A 378 3.57 -1.05 -1.70
C PHE A 378 5.07 -0.84 -1.73
N LEU A 379 5.55 0.10 -2.54
CA LEU A 379 6.94 0.58 -2.47
C LEU A 379 7.26 1.10 -1.06
N ILE A 380 6.47 2.05 -0.53
CA ILE A 380 6.74 2.67 0.78
C ILE A 380 6.39 1.73 1.94
N ILE A 381 5.30 0.96 1.86
CA ILE A 381 4.98 -0.09 2.85
C ILE A 381 6.16 -1.06 2.95
N SER A 382 6.67 -1.52 1.81
CA SER A 382 7.77 -2.48 1.81
C SER A 382 9.06 -1.90 2.40
N THR A 383 9.32 -0.60 2.20
CA THR A 383 10.42 0.11 2.87
C THR A 383 10.26 0.11 4.40
N ILE A 384 9.07 0.40 4.92
CA ILE A 384 8.80 0.34 6.37
C ILE A 384 9.13 -1.05 6.92
N TYR A 385 8.60 -2.10 6.29
CA TYR A 385 8.81 -3.47 6.74
C TYR A 385 10.23 -3.99 6.47
N GLY A 386 10.91 -3.48 5.44
CA GLY A 386 12.31 -3.77 5.13
C GLY A 386 13.25 -3.19 6.19
N ILE A 387 13.04 -1.93 6.60
CA ILE A 387 13.78 -1.31 7.70
C ILE A 387 13.52 -2.06 9.01
N LYS A 388 12.27 -2.44 9.30
CA LYS A 388 11.94 -3.26 10.47
C LYS A 388 12.75 -4.56 10.48
N ARG A 389 12.86 -5.22 9.33
CA ARG A 389 13.67 -6.44 9.18
C ARG A 389 15.16 -6.20 9.44
N ILE A 390 15.72 -5.09 8.97
CA ILE A 390 17.11 -4.71 9.28
C ILE A 390 17.30 -4.51 10.79
N ILE A 391 16.40 -3.79 11.45
CA ILE A 391 16.47 -3.55 12.90
C ILE A 391 16.53 -4.89 13.65
N THR A 392 15.70 -5.87 13.29
CA THR A 392 15.71 -7.20 13.90
C THR A 392 17.01 -8.00 13.68
N TRP A 393 17.82 -7.67 12.68
CA TRP A 393 19.14 -8.30 12.49
C TRP A 393 20.19 -7.80 13.49
N PHE A 394 20.01 -6.59 14.01
CA PHE A 394 20.93 -5.95 14.94
C PHE A 394 20.46 -5.97 16.39
N GLU A 395 19.21 -6.38 16.65
CA GLU A 395 18.75 -6.68 18.01
C GLU A 395 19.51 -7.92 18.51
N PRO A 396 20.31 -7.81 19.60
CA PRO A 396 21.00 -8.97 20.13
C PRO A 396 19.95 -10.03 20.47
N LEU A 397 20.14 -11.25 19.94
CA LEU A 397 19.43 -12.44 20.40
C LEU A 397 19.50 -12.41 21.93
N ASN A 398 18.35 -12.20 22.58
CA ASN A 398 18.21 -12.49 24.00
C ASN A 398 18.46 -14.00 24.13
N LEU A 399 19.74 -14.38 24.23
CA LEU A 399 20.12 -15.70 24.70
C LEU A 399 19.37 -15.87 26.03
N PRO A 400 18.61 -16.97 26.21
CA PRO A 400 17.92 -17.20 27.48
C PRO A 400 18.95 -17.02 28.57
N SER A 401 18.68 -16.10 29.49
CA SER A 401 19.54 -15.81 30.63
C SER A 401 19.96 -17.15 31.21
N VAL A 402 21.24 -17.49 31.10
CA VAL A 402 21.80 -18.62 31.84
C VAL A 402 21.39 -18.36 33.27
N ALA A 403 20.48 -19.18 33.79
CA ALA A 403 20.10 -19.13 35.17
C ALA A 403 21.40 -19.33 35.94
N THR A 404 21.95 -18.25 36.47
CA THR A 404 23.02 -18.32 37.45
C THR A 404 22.37 -18.98 38.65
N SER A 405 22.49 -20.30 38.71
CA SER A 405 22.22 -21.11 39.88
C SER A 405 23.18 -20.64 40.97
N HIS A 406 22.76 -19.61 41.70
CA HIS A 406 23.36 -19.32 42.98
C HIS A 406 23.16 -20.57 43.86
N PRO A 407 24.22 -21.18 44.39
CA PRO A 407 24.05 -22.24 45.37
C PRO A 407 23.35 -21.65 46.60
N PRO A 408 22.47 -22.41 47.28
CA PRO A 408 21.80 -21.92 48.47
C PRO A 408 22.86 -21.66 49.53
N PHE A 409 22.98 -20.40 49.96
CA PHE A 409 23.69 -20.03 51.18
C PHE A 409 23.11 -20.85 52.33
N GLY A 410 23.94 -21.73 52.90
CA GLY A 410 23.61 -22.47 54.11
C GLY A 410 23.31 -21.51 55.25
N ARG A 411 22.07 -21.53 55.74
CA ARG A 411 21.75 -21.02 57.07
C ARG A 411 22.17 -22.09 58.07
N THR A 412 23.36 -21.92 58.65
CA THR A 412 23.74 -22.54 59.91
C THR A 412 22.78 -22.00 60.98
N GLN A 413 21.80 -22.82 61.40
CA GLN A 413 21.05 -22.56 62.62
C GLN A 413 22.01 -22.76 63.81
N LEU A 414 22.42 -21.66 64.43
CA LEU A 414 22.99 -21.66 65.78
C LEU A 414 21.86 -21.97 66.76
N THR A 415 21.68 -23.23 67.11
CA THR A 415 20.87 -23.64 68.27
C THR A 415 21.68 -23.38 69.54
N THR A 416 21.37 -22.30 70.23
CA THR A 416 21.83 -22.04 71.59
C THR A 416 20.98 -22.88 72.56
N HIS A 417 21.55 -23.91 73.16
CA HIS A 417 21.00 -24.52 74.38
C HIS A 417 21.52 -23.76 75.61
N PRO A 418 20.66 -23.43 76.59
CA PRO A 418 21.14 -22.97 77.90
C PRO A 418 21.57 -24.17 78.77
N PRO A 419 22.45 -23.97 79.75
CA PRO A 419 22.95 -25.03 80.60
C PRO A 419 22.02 -25.25 81.80
N THR A 420 21.64 -26.50 82.08
CA THR A 420 21.22 -26.91 83.42
C THR A 420 21.69 -28.33 83.71
N GLN A 421 22.14 -28.44 84.96
CA GLN A 421 22.83 -29.51 85.68
C GLN A 421 22.30 -30.93 85.53
#